data_AF-A0A6I6MY53-F1
#
_entry.id   AF-A0A6I6MY53-F1
#
_cell.length_a   1.000
_cell.length_b   1.000
_cell.length_c   1.000
_cell.angle_alpha   90.00
_cell.angle_beta   90.00
_cell.angle_gamma   90.00
#
_symmetry.space_group_name_H-M   'P 1'
#
loop_
_entity.id
_entity.type
_entity.pdbx_description
1 polymer ?
#
loop_
_entity_poly.entity_id
_entity_poly.type
_entity_poly.pdbx_seq_one_letter_code
_entity_poly.pdbx_strand_id
1 'polypeptide(L)'
;MVTENTDPEHVLARLDAMLREVRGPLLADVPVQSDASFISLGVDSLTLVLLLDKVASEFHIDWDTETSPGAASSLRSISDLVVRRHSDNTA
;
A
#
# COMPACT_ATOMS: atom_id res chain seq x y z
N MET A 1 6.14 -23.55 10.01
CA MET A 1 5.16 -22.59 10.58
C MET A 1 5.48 -21.26 9.94
N VAL A 2 4.64 -20.81 9.00
CA VAL A 2 4.89 -19.65 8.16
C VAL A 2 4.32 -18.43 8.88
N THR A 3 5.16 -17.73 9.64
CA THR A 3 4.95 -16.33 10.01
C THR A 3 5.64 -15.48 8.96
N GLU A 4 5.03 -15.32 7.78
CA GLU A 4 5.65 -14.54 6.67
C GLU A 4 4.72 -13.47 6.08
N ASN A 5 3.53 -13.24 6.65
CA ASN A 5 2.54 -12.31 6.08
C ASN A 5 2.48 -10.94 6.77
N THR A 6 3.40 -10.63 7.68
CA THR A 6 3.37 -9.38 8.46
C THR A 6 4.70 -8.63 8.49
N ASP A 7 5.71 -9.12 7.77
CA ASP A 7 6.96 -8.39 7.65
C ASP A 7 6.73 -7.11 6.82
N PRO A 8 7.14 -5.93 7.33
CA PRO A 8 6.95 -4.66 6.62
C PRO A 8 7.63 -4.68 5.26
N GLU A 9 8.73 -5.41 5.10
CA GLU A 9 9.43 -5.57 3.83
C GLU A 9 8.60 -6.39 2.81
N HIS A 10 7.91 -7.45 3.25
CA HIS A 10 7.01 -8.22 2.39
C HIS A 10 5.80 -7.39 1.97
N VAL A 11 5.19 -6.67 2.92
CA VAL A 11 4.07 -5.76 2.63
C VAL A 11 4.50 -4.69 1.64
N LEU A 12 5.68 -4.06 1.85
CA LEU A 12 6.22 -3.06 0.93
C LEU A 12 6.47 -3.60 -0.47
N ALA A 13 7.10 -4.76 -0.60
CA ALA A 13 7.34 -5.40 -1.90
C ALA A 13 6.03 -5.68 -2.63
N ARG A 14 4.99 -6.07 -1.89
CA ARG A 14 3.68 -6.37 -2.45
C ARG A 14 2.93 -5.10 -2.87
N LEU A 15 3.01 -4.05 -2.05
CA LEU A 15 2.47 -2.73 -2.38
C LEU A 15 3.17 -2.10 -3.59
N ASP A 16 4.49 -2.28 -3.74
CA ASP A 16 5.25 -1.85 -4.93
C ASP A 16 4.72 -2.53 -6.20
N ALA A 17 4.52 -3.85 -6.13
CA ALA A 17 3.95 -4.62 -7.24
C ALA A 17 2.55 -4.13 -7.60
N MET A 18 1.66 -3.92 -6.62
CA MET A 18 0.32 -3.37 -6.87
C MET A 18 0.38 -1.98 -7.51
N LEU A 19 1.29 -1.12 -7.04
CA LEU A 19 1.47 0.22 -7.59
C LEU A 19 1.92 0.19 -9.06
N ARG A 20 2.84 -0.71 -9.39
CA ARG A 20 3.27 -0.93 -10.78
C ARG A 20 2.14 -1.45 -11.67
N GLU A 21 1.31 -2.35 -11.14
CA GLU A 21 0.13 -2.85 -11.85
C GLU A 21 -0.86 -1.73 -12.16
N VAL A 22 -1.17 -0.85 -11.21
CA VAL A 22 -2.15 0.25 -11.42
C VAL A 22 -1.59 1.41 -12.24
N ARG A 23 -0.28 1.66 -12.20
CA ARG A 23 0.39 2.66 -13.04
C ARG A 23 0.47 2.27 -14.52
N GLY A 24 0.34 0.98 -14.80
CA GLY A 24 0.42 0.45 -16.15
C GLY A 24 1.85 0.34 -16.70
N PRO A 25 1.99 -0.26 -17.89
CA PRO A 25 3.27 -0.71 -18.44
C PRO A 25 4.25 0.43 -18.76
N LEU A 26 3.75 1.64 -19.02
CA LEU A 26 4.58 2.82 -19.36
C LEU A 26 5.38 3.36 -18.17
N LEU A 27 4.92 3.11 -16.94
CA LEU A 27 5.52 3.61 -15.71
C LEU A 27 5.99 2.46 -14.79
N ALA A 28 5.85 1.21 -15.22
CA ALA A 28 6.24 0.01 -14.45
C ALA A 28 7.76 -0.10 -14.24
N ASP A 29 8.55 0.44 -15.18
CA ASP A 29 10.02 0.47 -15.10
C ASP A 29 10.56 1.66 -14.29
N VAL A 30 9.70 2.60 -13.89
CA VAL A 30 10.13 3.74 -13.06
C VAL A 30 10.37 3.23 -11.64
N PRO A 31 11.58 3.40 -11.09
CA PRO A 31 11.87 2.99 -9.73
C PRO A 31 10.97 3.77 -8.77
N VAL A 32 10.12 3.05 -8.06
CA VAL A 32 9.28 3.60 -7.01
C VAL A 32 10.13 3.69 -5.75
N GLN A 33 10.27 4.90 -5.20
CA GLN A 33 10.78 5.05 -3.86
C GLN A 33 9.64 4.86 -2.86
N SER A 34 9.72 3.82 -2.03
CA SER A 34 8.66 3.46 -1.08
C SER A 34 8.36 4.55 -0.03
N ASP A 35 9.35 5.41 0.22
CA ASP A 35 9.24 6.58 1.08
C ASP A 35 8.69 7.82 0.39
N ALA A 36 8.75 7.87 -0.95
CA ALA A 36 8.28 9.02 -1.69
C ALA A 36 6.76 9.14 -1.63
N SER A 37 6.30 10.38 -1.55
CA SER A 37 4.87 10.66 -1.57
C SER A 37 4.26 10.26 -2.91
N PHE A 38 3.03 9.75 -2.89
CA PHE A 38 2.27 9.43 -4.10
C PHE A 38 2.19 10.62 -5.07
N ILE A 39 2.05 11.85 -4.55
CA ILE A 39 2.06 13.07 -5.35
C ILE A 39 3.42 13.26 -6.06
N SER A 40 4.53 13.04 -5.36
CA SER A 40 5.88 13.15 -5.95
C SER A 40 6.15 12.08 -7.00
N LEU A 41 5.49 10.93 -6.88
CA LEU A 41 5.59 9.86 -7.86
C LEU A 41 4.61 10.02 -9.04
N GLY A 42 3.87 11.12 -9.12
CA GLY A 42 2.89 11.38 -10.18
C GLY A 42 1.68 10.45 -10.13
N VAL A 43 1.32 9.96 -8.94
CA VAL A 43 0.12 9.14 -8.76
C VAL A 43 -1.08 10.07 -8.71
N ASP A 44 -1.90 10.03 -9.75
CA ASP A 44 -3.19 10.72 -9.78
C ASP A 44 -4.17 10.15 -8.74
N SER A 45 -5.19 10.94 -8.39
CA SER A 45 -6.23 10.54 -7.43
C SER A 45 -6.93 9.23 -7.82
N LEU A 46 -7.19 9.00 -9.11
CA LEU A 46 -7.77 7.75 -9.60
C LEU A 46 -6.84 6.55 -9.37
N THR A 47 -5.55 6.69 -9.68
CA THR A 47 -4.54 5.65 -9.48
C THR A 47 -4.36 5.35 -8.00
N LEU A 48 -4.43 6.37 -7.14
CA LEU A 48 -4.40 6.21 -5.69
C LEU A 48 -5.64 5.45 -5.18
N VAL A 49 -6.84 5.78 -5.67
CA VAL A 49 -8.07 5.06 -5.30
C VAL A 49 -7.99 3.59 -5.71
N LEU A 50 -7.54 3.29 -6.93
CA LEU A 50 -7.36 1.91 -7.41
C LEU A 50 -6.31 1.13 -6.61
N LEU A 51 -5.23 1.79 -6.21
CA LEU A 51 -4.24 1.19 -5.31
C LEU A 51 -4.87 0.86 -3.97
N LEU A 52 -5.53 1.83 -3.33
CA LEU A 52 -6.14 1.65 -2.01
C LEU A 52 -7.22 0.57 -2.03
N ASP A 53 -8.02 0.47 -3.08
CA ASP A 53 -9.02 -0.59 -3.27
C ASP A 53 -8.36 -1.98 -3.34
N LYS A 54 -7.27 -2.13 -4.09
CA LYS A 54 -6.49 -3.37 -4.11
C LYS A 54 -5.90 -3.71 -2.76
N VAL A 55 -5.34 -2.72 -2.06
CA VAL A 55 -4.75 -2.90 -0.73
C VAL A 55 -5.83 -3.30 0.28
N ALA A 56 -7.00 -2.67 0.25
CA ALA A 56 -8.16 -3.03 1.05
C ALA A 56 -8.56 -4.49 0.81
N SER A 57 -8.69 -4.89 -0.45
CA SER A 57 -9.07 -6.25 -0.81
C SER A 57 -8.02 -7.29 -0.43
N GLU A 58 -6.72 -6.96 -0.52
CA GLU A 58 -5.66 -7.93 -0.25
C GLU A 58 -5.36 -8.07 1.24
N PHE A 59 -5.32 -6.96 1.97
CA PHE A 59 -5.00 -6.94 3.40
C PHE A 59 -6.24 -6.89 4.30
N HIS A 60 -7.45 -6.97 3.72
CA HIS A 60 -8.73 -6.87 4.43
C HIS A 60 -8.83 -5.60 5.28
N ILE A 61 -8.43 -4.46 4.71
CA ILE A 61 -8.47 -3.13 5.37
C ILE A 61 -9.73 -2.40 4.94
N ASP A 62 -10.45 -1.84 5.89
CA ASP A 62 -11.64 -1.04 5.64
C ASP A 62 -11.32 0.45 5.85
N TRP A 63 -10.93 1.14 4.78
CA TRP A 63 -10.49 2.53 4.82
C TRP A 63 -11.57 3.50 5.33
N ASP A 64 -12.85 3.17 5.18
CA ASP A 64 -13.95 4.05 5.63
C ASP A 64 -14.07 4.06 7.16
N THR A 65 -13.84 2.91 7.79
CA THR A 65 -13.93 2.76 9.25
C THR A 65 -12.60 2.88 9.97
N GLU A 66 -11.48 2.52 9.34
CA GLU A 66 -10.23 2.27 10.04
C GLU A 66 -9.20 3.40 9.83
N THR A 67 -9.18 4.08 8.68
CA THR A 67 -8.27 5.22 8.43
C THR A 67 -8.68 6.01 7.20
N SER A 68 -8.83 7.33 7.37
CA SER A 68 -9.09 8.23 6.25
C SER A 68 -8.02 8.05 5.15
N PRO A 69 -8.41 7.82 3.88
CA PRO A 69 -7.48 7.52 2.78
C PRO A 69 -6.43 8.62 2.53
N GLY A 70 -6.61 9.81 3.11
CA GLY A 70 -5.60 10.87 3.13
C GLY A 70 -4.36 10.61 3.99
N ALA A 71 -4.37 9.62 4.89
CA ALA A 71 -3.20 9.24 5.70
C ALA A 71 -2.22 8.33 4.92
N ALA A 72 -2.68 7.71 3.84
CA ALA A 72 -1.86 6.97 2.91
C ALA A 72 -1.12 7.94 1.98
N SER A 73 -0.04 8.53 2.49
CA SER A 73 0.77 9.52 1.77
C SER A 73 1.91 8.91 0.95
N SER A 74 2.38 7.73 1.34
CA SER A 74 3.46 6.95 0.70
C SER A 74 3.24 5.45 0.92
N LEU A 75 3.93 4.59 0.15
CA LEU A 75 3.88 3.13 0.33
C LEU A 75 4.30 2.69 1.74
N ARG A 76 5.31 3.33 2.33
CA ARG A 76 5.72 3.07 3.72
C ARG A 76 4.60 3.36 4.74
N SER A 77 3.83 4.43 4.51
CA SER A 77 2.71 4.79 5.39
C SER A 77 1.63 3.71 5.35
N ILE A 78 1.32 3.20 4.16
CA ILE A 78 0.39 2.08 3.99
C ILE A 78 0.94 0.80 4.65
N SER A 79 2.22 0.48 4.45
CA SER A 79 2.81 -0.73 5.06
C SER A 79 2.79 -0.68 6.59
N ASP A 80 3.09 0.48 7.18
CA ASP A 80 3.06 0.64 8.64
C ASP A 80 1.64 0.43 9.19
N LEU A 81 0.64 0.93 8.46
CA LEU A 81 -0.77 0.77 8.81
C LEU A 81 -1.22 -0.70 8.73
N VAL A 82 -0.88 -1.39 7.65
CA VAL A 82 -1.16 -2.82 7.47
C VAL A 82 -0.54 -3.64 8.61
N VAL A 83 0.74 -3.38 8.92
CA VAL A 83 1.48 -4.10 9.97
C VAL A 83 0.87 -3.85 11.35
N ARG A 84 0.52 -2.59 11.66
CA ARG A 84 -0.17 -2.23 12.92
C ARG A 84 -1.50 -2.95 13.04
N ARG A 85 -2.30 -2.97 11.98
CA ARG A 85 -3.62 -3.60 12.00
C ARG A 85 -3.54 -5.10 12.23
N HIS A 86 -2.61 -5.76 11.57
CA HIS A 86 -2.40 -7.20 11.71
C HIS A 86 -1.89 -7.57 13.12
N SER A 87 -1.11 -6.67 13.74
CA SER A 87 -0.69 -6.81 15.14
C SER A 87 -1.85 -6.62 16.12
N ASP A 88 -2.75 -5.67 15.86
CA ASP A 88 -3.93 -5.41 16.70
C ASP A 88 -4.96 -6.55 16.62
N ASN A 89 -5.11 -7.20 15.45
CA ASN A 89 -6.03 -8.32 15.25
C ASN A 89 -5.55 -9.65 15.88
N THR A 90 -4.32 -9.70 16.39
CA THR A 90 -3.73 -10.90 17.00
C THR A 90 -3.60 -10.80 18.52
N ALA A 91 -4.01 -9.67 19.12
CA ALA A 91 -4.06 -9.42 20.57
C ALA A 91 -5.44 -9.74 21.16
#